data_AF-A0A9P6BCN3-F1
#
_entry.id   AF-A0A9P6BCN3-F1
#
_cell.length_a   1.000
_cell.length_b   1.000
_cell.length_c   1.000
_cell.angle_alpha   90.00
_cell.angle_beta   90.00
_cell.angle_gamma   90.00
#
_symmetry.space_group_name_H-M   'P 1'
#
loop_
_entity.id
_entity.type
_entity.pdbx_description
1 polymer ?
#
loop_
_entity_poly.entity_id
_entity_poly.type
_entity_poly.pdbx_seq_one_letter_code
_entity_poly.pdbx_strand_id
1 'polypeptide(L)'
;MTKLLETPPLINIAPLTEIQEVPIHINNPLHPNSTNKHKRLGLQILNELGRIEIFVAKIEAVGKQDDVTTELNRAVTHLEQTLYNFELENGNSNRVENTSGRVLLQRYMIRTGLAEMFPKSAEHLGVDLVIRGRSSLEAHLRQMSSINQLVSMALQLQNDLRLTNHKFIAHQIALLYQCINQAGPVYSRFKPRVEEHFVAAKEACNESEEPTLPTELQTWLADLTTDIVSEALFSGRPMSQQTPEAAPLSDYINRVSSGNWDEQPVAAS
;
A
#
# COMPACT_ATOMS: atom_id res chain seq x y z
N MET A 1 43.50 -39.42 5.91
CA MET A 1 44.06 -38.38 5.02
C MET A 1 43.92 -38.93 3.61
N THR A 2 43.20 -38.38 2.64
CA THR A 2 43.03 -36.98 2.21
C THR A 2 41.88 -36.98 1.19
N LYS A 3 40.75 -36.33 1.48
CA LYS A 3 39.69 -36.02 0.49
C LYS A 3 38.99 -34.70 0.86
N LEU A 4 39.77 -33.63 0.99
CA LEU A 4 39.30 -32.30 1.42
C LEU A 4 39.94 -31.14 0.62
N LEU A 5 40.39 -31.37 -0.61
CA LEU A 5 41.11 -30.34 -1.39
C LEU A 5 40.70 -30.25 -2.87
N GLU A 6 39.41 -30.28 -3.17
CA GLU A 6 38.92 -29.84 -4.49
C GLU A 6 37.68 -28.97 -4.32
N THR A 7 37.88 -27.73 -3.87
CA THR A 7 36.93 -26.64 -4.10
C THR A 7 37.32 -25.90 -5.39
N PRO A 8 36.37 -25.61 -6.30
CA PRO A 8 36.66 -24.83 -7.50
C PRO A 8 37.14 -23.41 -7.11
N PRO A 9 37.97 -22.76 -7.95
CA PRO A 9 38.56 -21.48 -7.59
C PRO A 9 37.49 -20.40 -7.47
N LEU A 10 37.64 -19.55 -6.46
CA LEU A 10 36.84 -18.34 -6.27
C LEU A 10 36.93 -17.48 -7.53
N ILE A 11 35.77 -17.00 -8.00
CA ILE A 11 35.67 -16.05 -9.11
C ILE A 11 36.55 -14.85 -8.79
N ASN A 12 37.51 -14.59 -9.65
CA ASN A 12 38.43 -13.46 -9.56
C ASN A 12 37.63 -12.17 -9.78
N ILE A 13 37.23 -11.50 -8.70
CA ILE A 13 36.56 -10.21 -8.76
C ILE A 13 37.64 -9.20 -9.16
N ALA A 14 37.68 -8.85 -10.44
CA ALA A 14 38.56 -7.80 -10.93
C ALA A 14 38.34 -6.51 -10.10
N PRO A 15 39.40 -5.76 -9.75
CA PRO A 15 39.25 -4.49 -9.07
C PRO A 15 38.48 -3.53 -9.97
N LEU A 16 37.30 -3.11 -9.52
CA LEU A 16 36.44 -2.12 -10.19
C LEU A 16 37.16 -0.76 -10.15
N THR A 17 37.89 -0.44 -11.21
CA THR A 17 38.64 0.83 -11.32
C THR A 17 37.76 2.04 -11.64
N GLU A 18 36.45 1.87 -11.80
CA GLU A 18 35.51 2.98 -11.99
C GLU A 18 34.25 2.72 -11.18
N ILE A 19 33.85 3.68 -10.34
CA ILE A 19 32.53 3.71 -9.73
C ILE A 19 31.55 3.88 -10.89
N GLN A 20 30.91 2.78 -11.30
CA GLN A 20 29.79 2.85 -12.22
C GLN A 20 28.71 3.70 -11.55
N GLU A 21 28.43 4.88 -12.12
CA GLU A 21 27.25 5.65 -11.77
C GLU A 21 26.04 4.72 -11.90
N VAL A 22 25.34 4.52 -10.79
CA VAL A 22 24.10 3.74 -10.77
C VAL A 22 23.13 4.45 -11.71
N PRO A 23 22.69 3.84 -12.82
CA PRO A 23 21.75 4.49 -13.71
C PRO A 23 20.45 4.72 -12.94
N ILE A 24 20.21 5.98 -12.57
CA ILE A 24 18.96 6.37 -11.93
C ILE A 24 17.90 6.37 -13.01
N HIS A 25 17.19 5.26 -13.15
CA HIS A 25 16.06 5.15 -14.06
C HIS A 25 14.83 5.88 -13.48
N ILE A 26 14.89 7.22 -13.42
CA ILE A 26 13.78 8.08 -12.95
C ILE A 26 12.48 7.82 -13.76
N ASN A 27 12.61 7.30 -14.98
CA ASN A 27 11.50 7.04 -15.91
C ASN A 27 11.20 5.55 -16.16
N ASN A 28 11.83 4.60 -15.46
CA ASN A 28 11.38 3.21 -15.56
C ASN A 28 10.19 3.00 -14.60
N PRO A 29 9.02 2.58 -15.09
CA PRO A 29 7.98 2.08 -14.20
C PRO A 29 8.57 0.92 -13.37
N LEU A 30 8.20 0.84 -12.10
CA LEU A 30 8.62 -0.18 -11.11
C LEU A 30 8.33 -1.65 -11.54
N HIS A 31 7.79 -1.85 -12.74
CA HIS A 31 7.57 -3.15 -13.36
C HIS A 31 8.34 -3.22 -14.68
N PRO A 32 9.54 -3.84 -14.70
CA PRO A 32 10.14 -4.25 -15.95
C PRO A 32 9.23 -5.32 -16.55
N ASN A 33 8.62 -5.04 -17.70
CA ASN A 33 7.86 -5.99 -18.51
C ASN A 33 6.64 -6.62 -17.81
N SER A 34 5.55 -5.85 -17.64
CA SER A 34 4.23 -6.47 -17.70
C SER A 34 4.01 -6.98 -19.13
N THR A 35 4.12 -8.28 -19.35
CA THR A 35 3.78 -8.96 -20.62
C THR A 35 2.35 -8.68 -21.08
N ASN A 36 1.49 -8.15 -20.20
CA ASN A 36 0.12 -7.78 -20.51
C ASN A 36 -0.05 -6.26 -20.69
N LYS A 37 -0.36 -5.84 -21.92
CA LYS A 37 -0.62 -4.43 -22.30
C LYS A 37 -1.85 -3.87 -21.58
N HIS A 38 -2.87 -4.69 -21.31
CA HIS A 38 -4.04 -4.29 -20.52
C HIS A 38 -3.68 -3.91 -19.10
N LYS A 39 -2.83 -4.72 -18.45
CA LYS A 39 -2.33 -4.40 -17.10
C LYS A 39 -1.64 -3.05 -17.06
N ARG A 40 -0.82 -2.74 -18.07
CA ARG A 40 -0.16 -1.43 -18.15
C ARG A 40 -1.17 -0.28 -18.30
N LEU A 41 -2.13 -0.40 -19.22
CA LEU A 41 -3.13 0.64 -19.43
C LEU A 41 -4.06 0.82 -18.22
N GLY A 42 -4.48 -0.27 -17.58
CA GLY A 42 -5.30 -0.19 -16.36
C GLY A 42 -4.57 0.40 -15.16
N LEU A 43 -3.26 0.16 -15.02
CA LEU A 43 -2.43 0.84 -14.01
C LEU A 43 -2.22 2.32 -14.34
N GLN A 44 -2.09 2.68 -15.62
CA GLN A 44 -2.04 4.08 -16.04
C GLN A 44 -3.34 4.82 -15.71
N ILE A 45 -4.50 4.19 -15.93
CA ILE A 45 -5.81 4.74 -15.54
C ILE A 45 -5.86 5.01 -14.03
N LEU A 46 -5.41 4.06 -13.20
CA LEU A 46 -5.33 4.27 -11.74
C LEU A 46 -4.44 5.45 -11.36
N ASN A 47 -3.28 5.57 -12.01
CA ASN A 47 -2.33 6.63 -11.71
C ASN A 47 -2.91 8.01 -12.05
N GLU A 48 -3.55 8.15 -13.21
CA GLU A 48 -4.17 9.42 -13.60
C GLU A 48 -5.38 9.77 -12.73
N LEU A 49 -6.22 8.79 -12.36
CA LEU A 49 -7.30 9.02 -11.40
C LEU A 49 -6.75 9.46 -10.03
N GLY A 50 -5.66 8.86 -9.54
CA GLY A 50 -5.00 9.30 -8.32
C GLY A 50 -4.46 10.74 -8.40
N ARG A 51 -3.91 11.13 -9.55
CA ARG A 51 -3.46 12.52 -9.78
C ARG A 51 -4.62 13.50 -9.77
N ILE A 52 -5.70 13.18 -10.47
CA ILE A 52 -6.92 14.00 -10.50
C ILE A 52 -7.46 14.17 -9.08
N GLU A 53 -7.55 13.08 -8.30
CA GLU A 53 -8.02 13.11 -6.91
C GLU A 53 -7.22 14.11 -6.06
N ILE A 54 -5.89 14.08 -6.18
CA ILE A 54 -4.98 14.97 -5.46
C ILE A 54 -5.15 16.43 -5.91
N PHE A 55 -5.24 16.68 -7.22
CA PHE A 55 -5.42 18.04 -7.74
C PHE A 55 -6.76 18.64 -7.33
N VAL A 56 -7.85 17.86 -7.42
CA VAL A 56 -9.18 18.30 -6.95
C VAL A 56 -9.15 18.58 -5.45
N ALA A 57 -8.58 17.67 -4.65
CA ALA A 57 -8.43 17.88 -3.21
C ALA A 57 -7.61 19.14 -2.88
N LYS A 58 -6.55 19.42 -3.65
CA LYS A 58 -5.74 20.63 -3.48
C LYS A 58 -6.53 21.90 -3.82
N ILE A 59 -7.30 21.89 -4.91
CA ILE A 59 -8.15 23.02 -5.30
C ILE A 59 -9.22 23.30 -4.24
N GLU A 60 -9.83 22.26 -3.66
CA GLU A 60 -10.79 22.40 -2.57
C GLU A 60 -10.16 22.99 -1.29
N ALA A 61 -8.94 22.56 -0.94
CA ALA A 61 -8.28 22.97 0.30
C ALA A 61 -7.64 24.36 0.22
N VAL A 62 -7.04 24.72 -0.92
CA VAL A 62 -6.19 25.92 -1.08
C VAL A 62 -6.80 26.94 -2.05
N GLY A 63 -7.87 26.58 -2.75
CA GLY A 63 -8.50 27.40 -3.79
C GLY A 63 -7.89 27.17 -5.17
N LYS A 64 -8.50 27.80 -6.18
CA LYS A 64 -8.08 27.68 -7.58
C LYS A 64 -6.75 28.39 -7.81
N GLN A 65 -5.76 27.63 -8.28
CA GLN A 65 -4.49 28.13 -8.79
C GLN A 65 -4.38 27.74 -10.26
N ASP A 66 -3.90 28.66 -11.11
CA ASP A 66 -3.87 28.46 -12.56
C ASP A 66 -2.98 27.28 -12.96
N ASP A 67 -1.83 27.11 -12.31
CA ASP A 67 -0.91 25.99 -12.54
C ASP A 67 -1.57 24.64 -12.20
N VAL A 68 -2.27 24.56 -11.07
CA VAL A 68 -2.93 23.33 -10.59
C VAL A 68 -4.12 22.97 -11.51
N THR A 69 -4.86 23.98 -11.96
CA THR A 69 -5.98 23.78 -12.88
C THR A 69 -5.51 23.30 -14.25
N THR A 70 -4.37 23.82 -14.72
CA THR A 70 -3.75 23.40 -15.98
C THR A 70 -3.29 21.94 -15.92
N GLU A 71 -2.60 21.55 -14.84
CA GLU A 71 -2.17 20.16 -14.64
C GLU A 71 -3.35 19.19 -14.45
N LEU A 72 -4.42 19.63 -13.78
CA LEU A 72 -5.67 18.87 -13.68
C LEU A 72 -6.28 18.58 -15.06
N ASN A 73 -6.43 19.61 -15.90
CA ASN A 73 -6.97 19.45 -17.25
C ASN A 73 -6.08 18.55 -18.12
N ARG A 74 -4.76 18.65 -17.96
CA ARG A 74 -3.80 17.77 -18.63
C ARG A 74 -3.97 16.30 -18.21
N ALA A 75 -4.11 16.04 -16.91
CA ALA A 75 -4.34 14.69 -16.38
C ALA A 75 -5.67 14.10 -16.90
N VAL A 76 -6.75 14.90 -16.91
CA VAL A 76 -8.06 14.49 -17.46
C VAL A 76 -7.94 14.14 -18.96
N THR A 77 -7.29 14.99 -19.76
CA THR A 77 -7.12 14.75 -21.20
C THR A 77 -6.30 13.49 -21.46
N HIS A 78 -5.23 13.29 -20.68
CA HIS A 78 -4.41 12.09 -20.78
C HIS A 78 -5.21 10.83 -20.43
N LEU A 79 -6.00 10.87 -19.36
CA LEU A 79 -6.87 9.78 -18.94
C LEU A 79 -7.91 9.42 -20.01
N GLU A 80 -8.56 10.41 -20.63
CA GLU A 80 -9.51 10.18 -21.73
C GLU A 80 -8.83 9.48 -22.91
N GLN A 81 -7.62 9.91 -23.29
CA GLN A 81 -6.85 9.28 -24.37
C GLN A 81 -6.41 7.85 -24.03
N THR A 82 -5.95 7.61 -22.79
CA THR A 82 -5.55 6.28 -22.32
C THR A 82 -6.75 5.33 -22.33
N LEU A 83 -7.92 5.79 -21.90
CA LEU A 83 -9.14 4.99 -21.92
C LEU A 83 -9.64 4.71 -23.34
N TYR A 84 -9.57 5.69 -24.23
CA TYR A 84 -9.88 5.52 -25.64
C TYR A 84 -9.04 4.40 -26.27
N ASN A 85 -7.73 4.43 -26.04
CA ASN A 85 -6.81 3.38 -26.51
C ASN A 85 -7.13 2.02 -25.87
N PHE A 86 -7.48 2.00 -24.59
CA PHE A 86 -7.85 0.79 -23.86
C PHE A 86 -9.12 0.12 -24.42
N GLU A 87 -10.14 0.89 -24.76
CA GLU A 87 -11.40 0.36 -25.29
C GLU A 87 -11.29 -0.11 -26.75
N LEU A 88 -10.50 0.60 -27.58
CA LEU A 88 -10.17 0.13 -28.93
C LEU A 88 -9.47 -1.24 -28.91
N GLU A 89 -8.54 -1.42 -27.99
CA GLU A 89 -7.79 -2.68 -27.85
C GLU A 89 -8.65 -3.84 -27.31
N ASN A 90 -9.77 -3.54 -26.64
CA ASN A 90 -10.75 -4.52 -26.18
C ASN A 90 -11.75 -4.95 -27.27
N GLY A 91 -11.62 -4.44 -28.51
CA GLY A 91 -12.60 -4.72 -29.57
C GLY A 91 -13.94 -3.99 -29.37
N ASN A 92 -14.00 -3.02 -28.45
CA ASN A 92 -15.19 -2.24 -28.16
C ASN A 92 -15.33 -1.01 -29.09
N SER A 93 -14.83 -1.08 -30.33
CA SER A 93 -14.84 0.03 -31.29
C SER A 93 -16.23 0.67 -31.46
N ASN A 94 -17.29 -0.16 -31.47
CA ASN A 94 -18.68 0.32 -31.56
C ASN A 94 -19.13 1.21 -30.38
N ARG A 95 -18.51 1.06 -29.19
CA ARG A 95 -18.80 1.89 -28.01
C ARG A 95 -18.09 3.24 -28.07
N VAL A 96 -16.95 3.28 -28.74
CA VAL A 96 -16.03 4.41 -28.80
C VAL A 96 -16.47 5.44 -29.84
N GLU A 97 -16.96 4.98 -31.00
CA GLU A 97 -17.29 5.85 -32.14
C GLU A 97 -18.43 6.85 -31.89
N ASN A 98 -19.29 6.62 -30.90
CA ASN A 98 -20.47 7.45 -30.62
C ASN A 98 -20.50 8.07 -29.21
N THR A 99 -19.40 8.01 -28.46
CA THR A 99 -19.38 8.43 -27.04
C THR A 99 -18.25 9.42 -26.80
N SER A 100 -18.56 10.58 -26.21
CA SER A 100 -17.53 11.52 -25.73
C SER A 100 -16.59 10.84 -24.74
N GLY A 101 -15.27 11.17 -24.78
CA GLY A 101 -14.25 10.60 -23.88
C GLY A 101 -14.66 10.68 -22.40
N ARG A 102 -15.31 11.78 -22.00
CA ARG A 102 -15.83 11.95 -20.65
C ARG A 102 -16.93 10.95 -20.29
N VAL A 103 -17.88 10.70 -21.19
CA VAL A 103 -18.97 9.73 -20.97
C VAL A 103 -18.43 8.30 -20.95
N LEU A 104 -17.42 8.01 -21.76
CA LEU A 104 -16.71 6.73 -21.73
C LEU A 104 -16.03 6.53 -20.36
N LEU A 105 -15.38 7.57 -19.85
CA LEU A 105 -14.72 7.56 -18.55
C LEU A 105 -15.70 7.37 -17.39
N GLN A 106 -16.83 8.09 -17.40
CA GLN A 106 -17.89 7.91 -16.40
C GLN A 106 -18.39 6.45 -16.38
N ARG A 107 -18.71 5.87 -17.55
CA ARG A 107 -19.16 4.48 -17.66
C ARG A 107 -18.08 3.50 -17.17
N TYR A 108 -16.83 3.74 -17.53
CA TYR A 108 -15.71 2.92 -17.09
C TYR A 108 -15.57 2.94 -15.58
N MET A 109 -15.57 4.12 -14.96
CA MET A 109 -15.45 4.28 -13.50
C MET A 109 -16.59 3.60 -12.73
N ILE A 110 -17.82 3.67 -13.26
CA ILE A 110 -18.98 2.98 -12.67
C ILE A 110 -18.83 1.46 -12.80
N ARG A 111 -18.53 0.94 -14.01
CA ARG A 111 -18.39 -0.51 -14.26
C ARG A 111 -17.28 -1.14 -13.39
N THR A 112 -16.20 -0.41 -13.19
CA THR A 112 -15.00 -0.91 -12.51
C THR A 112 -15.00 -0.68 -11.00
N GLY A 113 -15.96 0.09 -10.47
CA GLY A 113 -15.98 0.49 -9.06
C GLY A 113 -14.97 1.59 -8.71
N LEU A 114 -14.21 2.11 -9.69
CA LEU A 114 -13.24 3.18 -9.46
C LEU A 114 -13.89 4.48 -9.02
N ALA A 115 -15.16 4.70 -9.37
CA ALA A 115 -15.89 5.87 -8.92
C ALA A 115 -15.99 5.94 -7.38
N GLU A 116 -16.15 4.79 -6.71
CA GLU A 116 -16.19 4.72 -5.24
C GLU A 116 -14.80 4.93 -4.60
N MET A 117 -13.74 4.54 -5.32
CA MET A 117 -12.36 4.66 -4.84
C MET A 117 -11.78 6.07 -4.97
N PHE A 118 -12.20 6.79 -6.02
CA PHE A 118 -11.76 8.14 -6.38
C PHE A 118 -12.95 9.10 -6.38
N PRO A 119 -13.56 9.37 -5.22
CA PRO A 119 -14.82 10.11 -5.13
C PRO A 119 -14.71 11.55 -5.64
N LYS A 120 -13.61 12.25 -5.37
CA LYS A 120 -13.43 13.63 -5.83
C LYS A 120 -13.22 13.69 -7.33
N SER A 121 -12.47 12.72 -7.87
CA SER A 121 -12.30 12.56 -9.32
C SER A 121 -13.63 12.27 -10.00
N ALA A 122 -14.43 11.37 -9.41
CA ALA A 122 -15.75 11.01 -9.93
C ALA A 122 -16.69 12.22 -9.96
N GLU A 123 -16.79 12.97 -8.86
CA GLU A 123 -17.59 14.20 -8.78
C GLU A 123 -17.10 15.25 -9.80
N HIS A 124 -15.78 15.48 -9.89
CA HIS A 124 -15.21 16.40 -10.86
C HIS A 124 -15.52 16.01 -12.31
N LEU A 125 -15.57 14.71 -12.59
CA LEU A 125 -15.90 14.18 -13.91
C LEU A 125 -17.41 14.14 -14.19
N GLY A 126 -18.26 14.49 -13.22
CA GLY A 126 -19.72 14.52 -13.35
C GLY A 126 -20.38 13.16 -13.16
N VAL A 127 -19.75 12.26 -12.40
CA VAL A 127 -20.37 11.01 -11.93
C VAL A 127 -21.07 11.31 -10.61
N ASP A 128 -22.41 11.37 -10.64
CA ASP A 128 -23.21 11.46 -9.41
C ASP A 128 -23.12 10.15 -8.64
N LEU A 129 -22.24 10.11 -7.65
CA LEU A 129 -22.13 8.98 -6.73
C LEU A 129 -23.34 8.99 -5.79
N VAL A 130 -24.22 7.98 -5.92
CA VAL A 130 -25.18 7.66 -4.86
C VAL A 130 -24.36 7.16 -3.68
N ILE A 131 -24.09 8.07 -2.73
CA ILE A 131 -23.21 7.89 -1.57
C ILE A 131 -23.31 6.46 -1.02
N ARG A 132 -22.30 5.63 -1.32
CA ARG A 132 -21.97 4.44 -0.56
C ARG A 132 -20.57 4.66 0.01
N GLY A 133 -20.53 5.47 1.06
CA GLY A 133 -19.32 5.59 1.87
C GLY A 133 -18.92 4.22 2.38
N ARG A 134 -17.67 3.81 2.10
CA ARG A 134 -16.81 2.94 2.94
C ARG A 134 -15.51 2.48 2.27
N SER A 135 -15.25 2.76 1.00
CA SER A 135 -14.05 2.25 0.30
C SER A 135 -13.31 3.32 -0.51
N SER A 136 -12.87 4.40 0.14
CA SER A 136 -12.00 5.38 -0.51
C SER A 136 -10.55 4.89 -0.51
N LEU A 137 -9.80 5.22 -1.56
CA LEU A 137 -8.35 5.00 -1.60
C LEU A 137 -7.65 5.62 -0.38
N GLU A 138 -8.15 6.76 0.10
CA GLU A 138 -7.64 7.42 1.30
C GLU A 138 -7.73 6.51 2.54
N ALA A 139 -8.88 5.86 2.75
CA ALA A 139 -9.08 4.97 3.89
C ALA A 139 -8.14 3.76 3.81
N HIS A 140 -7.94 3.21 2.60
CA HIS A 140 -6.94 2.16 2.36
C HIS A 140 -5.51 2.62 2.69
N LEU A 141 -5.08 3.78 2.20
CA LEU A 141 -3.74 4.31 2.44
C LEU A 141 -3.52 4.61 3.93
N ARG A 142 -4.52 5.13 4.62
CA ARG A 142 -4.49 5.33 6.08
C ARG A 142 -4.28 4.00 6.79
N GLN A 143 -5.05 2.98 6.44
CA GLN A 143 -4.93 1.65 7.04
C GLN A 143 -3.56 1.01 6.77
N MET A 144 -3.05 1.12 5.54
CA MET A 144 -1.70 0.64 5.19
C MET A 144 -0.63 1.39 5.99
N SER A 145 -0.79 2.71 6.18
CA SER A 145 0.11 3.51 7.01
C SER A 145 0.11 3.03 8.47
N SER A 146 -1.06 2.75 9.05
CA SER A 146 -1.18 2.23 10.41
C SER A 146 -0.53 0.86 10.59
N ILE A 147 -0.69 -0.05 9.62
CA ILE A 147 -0.01 -1.36 9.63
C ILE A 147 1.52 -1.18 9.51
N ASN A 148 1.98 -0.29 8.63
CA ASN A 148 3.40 -0.02 8.48
C ASN A 148 4.03 0.58 9.75
N GLN A 149 3.32 1.48 10.43
CA GLN A 149 3.72 2.02 11.72
C GLN A 149 3.83 0.91 12.77
N LEU A 150 2.85 0.01 12.84
CA LEU A 150 2.87 -1.14 13.74
C LEU A 150 4.10 -2.04 13.50
N VAL A 151 4.38 -2.39 12.24
CA VAL A 151 5.55 -3.22 11.88
C VAL A 151 6.85 -2.51 12.22
N SER A 152 6.94 -1.21 11.89
CA SER A 152 8.13 -0.41 12.16
C SER A 152 8.41 -0.33 13.66
N MET A 153 7.37 -0.12 14.48
CA MET A 153 7.49 -0.07 15.94
C MET A 153 7.90 -1.44 16.52
N ALA A 154 7.35 -2.53 15.99
CA ALA A 154 7.72 -3.89 16.41
C ALA A 154 9.19 -4.21 16.11
N LEU A 155 9.66 -3.89 14.90
CA LEU A 155 11.06 -4.09 14.50
C LEU A 155 12.02 -3.20 15.28
N GLN A 156 11.63 -1.95 15.55
CA GLN A 156 12.43 -1.06 16.38
C GLN A 156 12.58 -1.64 17.80
N LEU A 157 11.50 -2.12 18.42
CA LEU A 157 11.56 -2.76 19.73
C LEU A 157 12.49 -3.99 19.75
N GLN A 158 12.50 -4.80 18.70
CA GLN A 158 13.44 -5.93 18.58
C GLN A 158 14.90 -5.49 18.55
N ASN A 159 15.19 -4.38 17.89
CA ASN A 159 16.54 -3.82 17.86
C ASN A 159 16.90 -3.20 19.22
N ASP A 160 15.96 -2.51 19.86
CA ASP A 160 16.17 -1.81 21.12
C ASP A 160 16.36 -2.78 22.29
N LEU A 161 15.85 -4.02 22.20
CA LEU A 161 16.16 -5.11 23.13
C LEU A 161 17.65 -5.52 23.15
N ARG A 162 18.44 -5.12 22.15
CA ARG A 162 19.90 -5.38 22.11
C ARG A 162 20.70 -4.29 22.82
N LEU A 163 20.04 -3.23 23.27
CA LEU A 163 20.70 -2.14 23.98
C LEU A 163 21.07 -2.57 25.40
N THR A 164 22.08 -1.91 25.95
CA THR A 164 22.50 -2.14 27.35
C THR A 164 21.64 -1.37 28.34
N ASN A 165 20.81 -0.43 27.87
CA ASN A 165 19.93 0.38 28.69
C ASN A 165 18.51 0.37 28.09
N HIS A 166 17.55 -0.09 28.90
CA HIS A 166 16.17 -0.31 28.51
C HIS A 166 15.19 0.73 29.09
N LYS A 167 15.69 1.87 29.59
CA LYS A 167 14.89 2.92 30.24
C LYS A 167 13.66 3.38 29.44
N PHE A 168 13.75 3.36 28.10
CA PHE A 168 12.67 3.82 27.21
C PHE A 168 11.77 2.70 26.69
N ILE A 169 12.05 1.43 26.97
CA ILE A 169 11.26 0.32 26.41
C ILE A 169 9.82 0.36 26.91
N ALA A 170 9.57 0.71 28.17
CA ALA A 170 8.19 0.85 28.67
C ALA A 170 7.38 1.88 27.86
N HIS A 171 8.00 2.99 27.44
CA HIS A 171 7.35 3.98 26.59
C HIS A 171 7.09 3.43 25.18
N GLN A 172 8.07 2.72 24.61
CA GLN A 172 7.95 2.10 23.29
C GLN A 172 6.89 0.99 23.26
N ILE A 173 6.72 0.23 24.35
CA ILE A 173 5.62 -0.75 24.49
C ILE A 173 4.26 -0.02 24.49
N ALA A 174 4.15 1.14 25.15
CA ALA A 174 2.93 1.94 25.11
C ALA A 174 2.63 2.47 23.69
N LEU A 175 3.66 2.90 22.94
CA LEU A 175 3.52 3.27 21.54
C LEU A 175 3.10 2.08 20.67
N LEU A 176 3.69 0.89 20.90
CA LEU A 176 3.28 -0.34 20.21
C LEU A 176 1.81 -0.64 20.47
N TYR A 177 1.34 -0.52 21.71
CA TYR A 177 -0.08 -0.69 22.07
C TYR A 177 -0.97 0.30 21.30
N GLN A 178 -0.56 1.56 21.19
CA GLN A 178 -1.26 2.56 20.39
C GLN A 178 -1.31 2.16 18.90
N CYS A 179 -0.20 1.70 18.32
CA CYS A 179 -0.17 1.20 16.95
C CYS A 179 -1.09 -0.01 16.75
N ILE A 180 -1.17 -0.93 17.72
CA ILE A 180 -2.11 -2.07 17.68
C ILE A 180 -3.56 -1.58 17.64
N ASN A 181 -3.91 -0.54 18.40
CA ASN A 181 -5.24 0.05 18.37
C ASN A 181 -5.61 0.63 17.00
N GLN A 182 -4.63 1.22 16.31
CA GLN A 182 -4.83 1.90 15.03
C GLN A 182 -4.78 0.94 13.83
N ALA A 183 -4.02 -0.16 13.92
CA ALA A 183 -3.84 -1.12 12.84
C ALA A 183 -5.11 -1.97 12.56
N GLY A 184 -6.14 -1.87 13.39
CA GLY A 184 -7.45 -2.47 13.15
C GLY A 184 -7.73 -3.76 13.93
N PRO A 185 -8.92 -4.36 13.72
CA PRO A 185 -9.45 -5.41 14.59
C PRO A 185 -8.62 -6.69 14.59
N VAL A 186 -7.98 -7.04 13.47
CA VAL A 186 -7.15 -8.25 13.34
C VAL A 186 -6.00 -8.26 14.35
N TYR A 187 -5.41 -7.09 14.62
CA TYR A 187 -4.28 -6.94 15.55
C TYR A 187 -4.74 -6.80 17.01
N SER A 188 -6.02 -6.58 17.27
CA SER A 188 -6.52 -6.37 18.63
C SER A 188 -6.31 -7.59 19.55
N ARG A 189 -6.14 -8.79 18.99
CA ARG A 189 -5.75 -10.00 19.72
C ARG A 189 -4.40 -9.91 20.45
N PHE A 190 -3.54 -8.97 20.06
CA PHE A 190 -2.24 -8.75 20.71
C PHE A 190 -2.32 -7.84 21.93
N LYS A 191 -3.43 -7.10 22.11
CA LYS A 191 -3.60 -6.16 23.24
C LYS A 191 -3.53 -6.85 24.61
N PRO A 192 -4.21 -8.00 24.84
CA PRO A 192 -4.16 -8.65 26.16
C PRO A 192 -2.74 -9.07 26.54
N ARG A 193 -1.94 -9.52 25.58
CA ARG A 193 -0.52 -9.89 25.81
C ARG A 193 0.33 -8.69 26.24
N VAL A 194 0.02 -7.49 25.74
CA VAL A 194 0.68 -6.26 26.18
C VAL A 194 0.23 -5.89 27.59
N GLU A 195 -1.07 -5.89 27.84
CA GLU A 195 -1.66 -5.52 29.13
C GLU A 195 -1.16 -6.40 30.29
N GLU A 196 -0.99 -7.70 30.03
CA GLU A 196 -0.51 -8.68 31.00
C GLU A 196 0.90 -8.38 31.51
N HIS A 197 1.83 -7.98 30.63
CA HIS A 197 3.25 -7.80 30.97
C HIS A 197 3.68 -6.34 31.10
N PHE A 198 2.83 -5.37 30.74
CA PHE A 198 3.20 -3.96 30.70
C PHE A 198 3.63 -3.42 32.08
N VAL A 199 2.92 -3.80 33.15
CA VAL A 199 3.23 -3.32 34.51
C VAL A 199 4.63 -3.80 34.92
N ALA A 200 4.91 -5.09 34.76
CA ALA A 200 6.21 -5.68 35.10
C ALA A 200 7.35 -5.07 34.26
N ALA A 201 7.13 -4.87 32.95
CA ALA A 201 8.10 -4.21 32.08
C ALA A 201 8.36 -2.75 32.49
N LYS A 202 7.30 -2.03 32.88
CA LYS A 202 7.41 -0.65 33.35
C LYS A 202 8.18 -0.56 34.67
N GLU A 203 7.94 -1.45 35.61
CA GLU A 203 8.66 -1.49 36.89
C GLU A 203 10.15 -1.75 36.65
N ALA A 204 10.48 -2.78 35.87
CA ALA A 204 11.86 -3.11 35.50
C ALA A 204 12.60 -1.93 34.84
N CYS A 205 11.91 -1.16 33.98
CA CYS A 205 12.48 0.03 33.33
C CYS A 205 12.68 1.24 34.27
N ASN A 206 12.24 1.17 35.53
CA ASN A 206 12.38 2.26 36.52
C ASN A 206 13.20 1.85 37.75
N GLU A 207 13.74 0.63 37.81
CA GLU A 207 14.49 0.12 38.96
C GLU A 207 15.85 0.80 39.18
N SER A 208 16.49 1.29 38.12
CA SER A 208 17.82 1.92 38.19
C SER A 208 17.99 3.04 37.14
N GLU A 209 19.13 3.74 37.17
CA GLU A 209 19.46 4.76 36.15
C GLU A 209 19.75 4.16 34.76
N GLU A 210 20.31 2.95 34.73
CA GLU A 210 20.56 2.14 33.53
C GLU A 210 19.85 0.77 33.68
N PRO A 211 18.52 0.76 33.61
CA PRO A 211 17.73 -0.44 33.85
C PRO A 211 17.89 -1.41 32.68
N THR A 212 17.91 -2.69 32.99
CA THR A 212 17.86 -3.76 31.99
C THR A 212 16.62 -4.62 32.23
N LEU A 213 15.87 -4.92 31.17
CA LEU A 213 14.74 -5.84 31.27
C LEU A 213 15.23 -7.23 31.67
N PRO A 214 14.56 -7.91 32.61
CA PRO A 214 14.76 -9.33 32.87
C PRO A 214 14.62 -10.16 31.59
N THR A 215 15.39 -11.25 31.49
CA THR A 215 15.41 -12.14 30.31
C THR A 215 14.02 -12.61 29.92
N GLU A 216 13.15 -12.94 30.88
CA GLU A 216 11.78 -13.37 30.63
C GLU A 216 10.96 -12.30 29.88
N LEU A 217 11.08 -11.03 30.28
CA LEU A 217 10.39 -9.92 29.62
C LEU A 217 11.01 -9.59 28.26
N GLN A 218 12.33 -9.79 28.09
CA GLN A 218 12.97 -9.65 26.78
C GLN A 218 12.45 -10.72 25.81
N THR A 219 12.39 -11.99 26.24
CA THR A 219 11.87 -13.10 25.43
C THR A 219 10.40 -12.86 25.06
N TRP A 220 9.56 -12.49 26.03
CA TRP A 220 8.17 -12.15 25.76
C TRP A 220 8.03 -11.04 24.70
N LEU A 221 8.80 -9.96 24.83
CA LEU A 221 8.71 -8.84 23.91
C LEU A 221 9.22 -9.21 22.51
N ALA A 222 10.27 -10.03 22.43
CA ALA A 222 10.78 -10.57 21.18
C ALA A 222 9.74 -11.46 20.48
N ASP A 223 9.06 -12.33 21.22
CA ASP A 223 8.02 -13.20 20.70
C ASP A 223 6.81 -12.40 20.22
N LEU A 224 6.33 -11.44 21.04
CA LEU A 224 5.21 -10.56 20.69
C LEU A 224 5.48 -9.79 19.40
N THR A 225 6.65 -9.17 19.29
CA THR A 225 7.01 -8.37 18.11
C THR A 225 7.21 -9.25 16.88
N THR A 226 7.74 -10.47 17.04
CA THR A 226 7.85 -11.45 15.95
C THR A 226 6.49 -11.86 15.43
N ASP A 227 5.55 -12.20 16.32
CA ASP A 227 4.19 -12.59 15.93
C ASP A 227 3.44 -11.46 15.20
N ILE A 228 3.63 -10.22 15.65
CA ILE A 228 3.04 -9.03 14.99
C ILE A 228 3.58 -8.87 13.57
N VAL A 229 4.90 -8.95 13.40
CA VAL A 229 5.56 -8.84 12.09
C VAL A 229 5.13 -10.00 11.19
N SER A 230 5.07 -11.22 11.72
CA SER A 230 4.63 -12.40 10.99
C SER A 230 3.18 -12.29 10.53
N GLU A 231 2.26 -11.82 11.36
CA GLU A 231 0.88 -11.60 10.94
C GLU A 231 0.77 -10.50 9.88
N ALA A 232 1.53 -9.41 10.01
CA ALA A 232 1.48 -8.30 9.07
C ALA A 232 2.07 -8.65 7.69
N LEU A 233 3.21 -9.33 7.65
CA LEU A 233 3.95 -9.55 6.41
C LEU A 233 3.72 -10.94 5.78
N PHE A 234 3.40 -11.95 6.58
CA PHE A 234 3.41 -13.36 6.15
C PHE A 234 2.09 -14.10 6.39
N SER A 235 1.02 -13.41 6.78
CA SER A 235 -0.30 -14.06 6.98
C SER A 235 -0.89 -14.69 5.71
N GLY A 236 -0.31 -14.43 4.53
CA GLY A 236 -0.78 -14.96 3.24
C GLY A 236 -2.17 -14.46 2.85
N ARG A 237 -2.72 -13.52 3.62
CA ARG A 237 -4.06 -12.98 3.40
C ARG A 237 -4.01 -12.00 2.24
N PRO A 238 -4.95 -12.09 1.28
CA PRO A 238 -5.06 -11.08 0.25
C PRO A 238 -5.36 -9.71 0.88
N MET A 239 -4.91 -8.65 0.22
CA MET A 239 -5.02 -7.27 0.71
C MET A 239 -6.47 -6.85 1.01
N SER A 240 -7.45 -7.46 0.32
CA SER A 240 -8.89 -7.29 0.58
C SER A 240 -9.34 -7.82 1.95
N GLN A 241 -8.65 -8.80 2.54
CA GLN A 241 -8.95 -9.31 3.89
C GLN A 241 -8.21 -8.53 4.98
N GLN A 242 -7.03 -7.99 4.68
CA GLN A 242 -6.29 -7.13 5.61
C GLN A 242 -6.88 -5.72 5.65
N THR A 243 -7.40 -5.26 4.51
CA THR A 243 -8.02 -3.95 4.32
C THR A 243 -9.34 -4.12 3.56
N PRO A 244 -10.45 -4.43 4.27
CA PRO A 244 -11.78 -4.63 3.64
C PRO A 244 -12.21 -3.43 2.78
N GLU A 245 -11.83 -2.23 3.20
CA GLU A 245 -12.10 -0.97 2.51
C GLU A 245 -11.34 -0.85 1.17
N ALA A 246 -10.36 -1.72 0.90
CA ALA A 246 -9.57 -1.76 -0.32
C ALA A 246 -9.88 -2.96 -1.21
N ALA A 247 -10.93 -3.72 -0.89
CA ALA A 247 -11.41 -4.78 -1.76
C ALA A 247 -11.62 -4.28 -3.21
N PRO A 248 -12.20 -3.09 -3.47
CA PRO A 248 -12.37 -2.59 -4.83
C PRO A 248 -11.04 -2.39 -5.60
N LEU A 249 -9.98 -1.91 -4.92
CA LEU A 249 -8.65 -1.75 -5.55
C LEU A 249 -8.04 -3.10 -5.90
N SER A 250 -8.11 -4.04 -4.96
CA SER A 250 -7.58 -5.40 -5.16
C SER A 250 -8.32 -6.12 -6.29
N ASP A 251 -9.65 -6.01 -6.31
CA ASP A 251 -10.50 -6.58 -7.34
C ASP A 251 -10.22 -5.96 -8.71
N TYR A 252 -10.06 -4.64 -8.77
CA TYR A 252 -9.68 -3.95 -10.00
C TYR A 252 -8.31 -4.43 -10.51
N ILE A 253 -7.27 -4.43 -9.66
CA ILE A 253 -5.93 -4.89 -10.06
C ILE A 253 -5.96 -6.34 -10.53
N ASN A 254 -6.73 -7.21 -9.87
CA ASN A 254 -6.88 -8.61 -10.25
C ASN A 254 -7.62 -8.77 -11.60
N ARG A 255 -8.67 -7.99 -11.85
CA ARG A 255 -9.42 -7.98 -13.13
C ARG A 255 -8.54 -7.52 -14.29
N VAL A 256 -7.82 -6.41 -14.11
CA VAL A 256 -6.91 -5.89 -15.14
C VAL A 256 -5.75 -6.87 -15.39
N SER A 257 -5.27 -7.56 -14.34
CA SER A 257 -4.19 -8.54 -14.47
C SER A 257 -4.62 -9.85 -15.13
N SER A 258 -5.86 -10.30 -14.92
CA SER A 258 -6.40 -11.55 -15.47
C SER A 258 -6.96 -11.42 -16.89
N GLY A 259 -7.24 -10.20 -17.36
CA GLY A 259 -7.77 -9.96 -18.71
C GLY A 259 -9.23 -10.38 -18.90
N ASN A 260 -9.90 -10.86 -17.85
CA ASN A 260 -11.31 -11.25 -17.88
C ASN A 260 -12.19 -10.01 -17.63
N TRP A 261 -12.63 -9.36 -18.71
CA TRP A 261 -13.48 -8.16 -18.65
C TRP A 261 -14.98 -8.43 -18.86
N ASP A 262 -15.36 -9.68 -19.13
CA ASP A 262 -16.71 -10.07 -19.55
C ASP A 262 -17.58 -10.76 -18.48
N GLU A 263 -17.08 -11.00 -17.27
CA GLU A 263 -17.90 -11.57 -16.19
C GLU A 263 -18.18 -10.53 -15.11
N GLN A 264 -19.28 -9.80 -15.25
CA GLN A 264 -20.07 -9.43 -14.07
C GLN A 264 -21.09 -10.54 -13.82
N PRO A 265 -21.25 -11.03 -12.58
CA PRO A 265 -22.51 -11.64 -12.20
C PRO A 265 -23.56 -10.52 -12.25
N VAL A 266 -24.54 -10.70 -13.11
CA VAL A 266 -25.79 -9.93 -13.07
C VAL A 266 -26.29 -10.04 -11.63
N ALA A 267 -26.30 -8.93 -10.90
CA ALA A 267 -26.98 -8.87 -9.63
C ALA A 267 -28.45 -9.22 -9.91
N ALA A 268 -28.84 -10.43 -9.50
CA ALA A 268 -30.22 -10.86 -9.55
C ALA A 268 -31.04 -9.88 -8.69
N SER A 269 -32.07 -9.33 -9.34
CA SER A 269 -33.15 -8.53 -8.77
C SER A 269 -33.76 -9.14 -7.51
#